data_AF-A0A8J9SGV3-F1
#
_entry.id   AF-A0A8J9SGV3-F1
#
_cell.length_a   1.000
_cell.length_b   1.000
_cell.length_c   1.000
_cell.angle_alpha   90.00
_cell.angle_beta   90.00
_cell.angle_gamma   90.00
#
_symmetry.space_group_name_H-M   'P 1'
#
loop_
_entity.id
_entity.type
_entity.pdbx_description
1 polymer ?
#
loop_
_entity_poly.entity_id
_entity_poly.type
_entity_poly.pdbx_seq_one_letter_code
_entity_poly.pdbx_strand_id
1 'polypeptide(L)'
;MVPATRQMTSGAAYSHFLDNVFSLPQGHPIRLSFEQQGYNSVDDLLSIFENELDALGYVPPASPDTHEDPQWTPLLMAHRQILRHFLRWQASLERQKGSPLENSELVALTSGDFILYRRSALGQVSNVPATISPSLNNQLSTSTKARSAVDEFKRGVKRDKTHYPILKDDRYWDNFYRSFVVTAVSHNVEKVLDPSYAPTDPSEKSLFEEQKKFVYSALEHTLQTDMGKNLVREHSFDFNAQEVFRKVVKHYTESASAKIG
;
A
#
# COMPACT_ATOMS: atom_id res chain seq x y z
N MET A 1 -11.03 -6.58 49.64
CA MET A 1 -11.27 -7.39 48.42
C MET A 1 -11.06 -6.48 47.23
N VAL A 2 -9.89 -6.56 46.60
CA VAL A 2 -9.63 -5.90 45.31
C VAL A 2 -10.13 -6.88 44.23
N PRO A 3 -10.92 -6.45 43.23
CA PRO A 3 -11.45 -7.37 42.22
C PRO A 3 -10.28 -7.96 41.42
N ALA A 4 -10.26 -9.29 41.28
CA ALA A 4 -9.30 -9.99 40.44
C ALA A 4 -9.56 -9.62 38.98
N THR A 5 -8.65 -8.87 38.38
CA THR A 5 -8.63 -8.58 36.94
C THR A 5 -8.55 -9.91 36.20
N ARG A 6 -9.62 -10.28 35.49
CA ARG A 6 -9.70 -11.51 34.69
C ARG A 6 -8.60 -11.45 33.63
N GLN A 7 -7.54 -12.24 33.77
CA GLN A 7 -6.48 -12.33 32.77
C GLN A 7 -7.09 -12.83 31.45
N MET A 8 -6.95 -12.06 30.38
CA MET A 8 -7.44 -12.43 29.05
C MET A 8 -6.49 -13.44 28.41
N THR A 9 -7.04 -14.46 27.75
CA THR A 9 -6.26 -15.54 27.13
C THR A 9 -5.79 -15.16 25.73
N SER A 10 -4.65 -15.72 25.29
CA SER A 10 -4.11 -15.51 23.93
C SER A 10 -5.12 -15.91 22.84
N GLY A 11 -5.90 -16.97 23.06
CA GLY A 11 -6.97 -17.38 22.15
C GLY A 11 -8.12 -16.36 22.03
N ALA A 12 -8.47 -15.65 23.12
CA ALA A 12 -9.49 -14.61 23.05
C ALA A 12 -9.01 -13.39 22.24
N ALA A 13 -7.74 -13.01 22.40
CA ALA A 13 -7.13 -11.95 21.60
C ALA A 13 -7.05 -12.34 20.10
N TYR A 14 -6.70 -13.60 19.81
CA TYR A 14 -6.67 -14.13 18.46
C TYR A 14 -8.04 -14.02 17.76
N SER A 15 -9.10 -14.55 18.38
CA SER A 15 -10.46 -14.46 17.82
C SER A 15 -10.90 -13.01 17.66
N HIS A 16 -10.58 -12.14 18.63
CA HIS A 16 -10.92 -10.72 18.57
C HIS A 16 -10.31 -10.00 17.36
N PHE A 17 -9.05 -10.29 17.00
CA PHE A 17 -8.44 -9.69 15.82
C PHE A 17 -9.15 -10.08 14.53
N LEU A 18 -9.46 -11.37 14.36
CA LEU A 18 -10.10 -11.86 13.15
C LEU A 18 -11.55 -11.39 13.04
N ASP A 19 -12.30 -11.43 14.14
CA ASP A 19 -13.74 -11.15 14.17
C ASP A 19 -14.02 -9.64 14.21
N ASN A 20 -13.30 -8.89 15.04
CA ASN A 20 -13.67 -7.52 15.39
C ASN A 20 -12.73 -6.47 14.80
N VAL A 21 -11.42 -6.72 14.73
CA VAL A 21 -10.44 -5.73 14.22
C VAL A 21 -10.35 -5.76 12.70
N PHE A 22 -10.17 -6.95 12.11
CA PHE A 22 -10.12 -7.14 10.67
C PHE A 22 -11.51 -7.34 10.05
N SER A 23 -12.51 -7.72 10.87
CA SER A 23 -13.88 -7.99 10.43
C SER A 23 -13.95 -9.03 9.31
N LEU A 24 -13.19 -10.12 9.45
CA LEU A 24 -13.12 -11.17 8.45
C LEU A 24 -14.31 -12.14 8.60
N PRO A 25 -15.11 -12.41 7.56
CA PRO A 25 -16.17 -13.42 7.64
C PRO A 25 -15.60 -14.83 7.82
N GLN A 26 -16.44 -15.78 8.23
CA GLN A 26 -16.06 -17.19 8.26
C GLN A 26 -15.74 -17.70 6.85
N GLY A 27 -14.74 -18.57 6.72
CA GLY A 27 -14.24 -19.04 5.42
C GLY A 27 -13.43 -18.00 4.62
N HIS A 28 -13.16 -16.81 5.18
CA HIS A 28 -12.31 -15.82 4.52
C HIS A 28 -10.90 -16.39 4.25
N PRO A 29 -10.27 -16.12 3.08
CA PRO A 29 -8.96 -16.66 2.72
C PRO A 29 -7.85 -16.48 3.77
N ILE A 30 -7.82 -15.35 4.48
CA ILE A 30 -6.87 -15.11 5.58
C ILE A 30 -7.10 -16.11 6.73
N ARG A 31 -8.35 -16.40 7.11
CA ARG A 31 -8.65 -17.37 8.18
C ARG A 31 -8.21 -18.76 7.80
N LEU A 32 -8.55 -19.19 6.58
CA LEU A 32 -8.14 -20.49 6.03
C LEU A 32 -6.61 -20.61 5.96
N SER A 33 -5.96 -19.54 5.51
CA SER A 33 -4.49 -19.46 5.46
C SER A 33 -3.87 -19.63 6.85
N PHE A 34 -4.42 -18.99 7.87
CA PHE A 34 -3.91 -19.07 9.24
C PHE A 34 -4.12 -20.46 9.85
N GLU A 35 -5.32 -21.01 9.73
CA GLU A 35 -5.66 -22.35 10.22
C GLU A 35 -4.77 -23.43 9.57
N GLN A 36 -4.62 -23.40 8.24
CA GLN A 36 -3.85 -24.41 7.51
C GLN A 36 -2.35 -24.32 7.71
N GLN A 37 -1.83 -23.13 8.02
CA GLN A 37 -0.40 -22.91 8.26
C GLN A 37 -0.04 -22.88 9.75
N GLY A 38 -0.99 -23.17 10.64
CA GLY A 38 -0.74 -23.36 12.07
C GLY A 38 -0.70 -22.09 12.92
N TYR A 39 -1.15 -20.95 12.40
CA TYR A 39 -1.31 -19.71 13.18
C TYR A 39 -2.58 -19.82 14.03
N ASN A 40 -2.44 -20.16 15.31
CA ASN A 40 -3.56 -20.50 16.19
C ASN A 40 -3.66 -19.61 17.45
N SER A 41 -2.69 -18.71 17.63
CA SER A 41 -2.62 -17.81 18.78
C SER A 41 -2.31 -16.38 18.33
N VAL A 42 -2.56 -15.41 19.22
CA VAL A 42 -2.22 -14.01 18.90
C VAL A 42 -0.71 -13.84 18.79
N ASP A 43 0.06 -14.58 19.59
CA ASP A 43 1.52 -14.58 19.56
C ASP A 43 2.07 -15.04 18.19
N ASP A 44 1.42 -16.03 17.56
CA ASP A 44 1.77 -16.47 16.20
C ASP A 44 1.52 -15.34 15.19
N LEU A 45 0.40 -14.62 15.32
CA LEU A 45 0.05 -13.51 14.42
C LEU A 45 1.01 -12.32 14.54
N LEU A 46 1.41 -11.99 15.77
CA LEU A 46 2.32 -10.89 16.08
C LEU A 46 3.76 -11.18 15.65
N SER A 47 4.09 -12.46 15.44
CA SER A 47 5.42 -12.92 15.05
C SER A 47 5.59 -13.16 13.55
N ILE A 48 4.56 -12.91 12.73
CA ILE A 48 4.65 -13.04 11.26
C ILE A 48 5.68 -12.04 10.72
N PHE A 49 6.67 -12.52 9.96
CA PHE A 49 7.62 -11.62 9.32
C PHE A 49 7.00 -10.98 8.06
N GLU A 50 7.31 -9.71 7.82
CA GLU A 50 6.71 -8.93 6.72
C GLU A 50 7.07 -9.49 5.32
N ASN A 51 8.20 -10.20 5.20
CA ASN A 51 8.63 -10.89 3.98
C ASN A 51 7.95 -12.24 3.76
N GLU A 52 7.36 -12.84 4.80
CA GLU A 52 6.63 -14.13 4.70
C GLU A 52 5.20 -13.94 4.20
N LEU A 53 4.69 -12.71 4.18
CA LEU A 53 3.34 -12.41 3.71
C LEU A 53 3.08 -12.85 2.26
N ASP A 54 4.12 -12.92 1.43
CA ASP A 54 4.01 -13.39 0.04
C ASP A 54 3.94 -14.91 -0.10
N ALA A 55 4.39 -15.65 0.93
CA ALA A 55 4.29 -17.10 1.01
C ALA A 55 2.92 -17.56 1.52
N LEU A 56 2.14 -16.67 2.14
CA LEU A 56 0.83 -17.01 2.67
C LEU A 56 -0.17 -17.36 1.56
N GLY A 57 -0.83 -18.50 1.73
CA GLY A 57 -1.88 -19.00 0.87
C GLY A 57 -2.79 -19.96 1.61
N TYR A 58 -3.75 -20.52 0.88
CA TYR A 58 -4.73 -21.43 1.42
C TYR A 58 -5.18 -22.40 0.33
N VAL A 59 -5.60 -23.58 0.75
CA VAL A 59 -6.35 -24.54 -0.05
C VAL A 59 -7.83 -24.28 0.19
N PRO A 60 -8.62 -23.88 -0.82
CA PRO A 60 -10.05 -23.70 -0.66
C PRO A 60 -10.73 -25.00 -0.22
N PRO A 61 -11.82 -24.96 0.58
CA PRO A 61 -12.58 -26.16 0.87
C PRO A 61 -13.11 -26.78 -0.43
N ALA A 62 -13.12 -28.11 -0.50
CA ALA A 62 -13.60 -28.83 -1.68
C ALA A 62 -15.05 -28.42 -1.99
N SER A 63 -15.28 -27.98 -3.22
CA SER A 63 -16.63 -27.71 -3.69
C SER A 63 -17.33 -29.05 -3.97
N PRO A 64 -18.54 -29.29 -3.45
CA PRO A 64 -19.27 -30.52 -3.74
C PRO A 64 -19.59 -30.69 -5.24
N ASP A 65 -19.54 -29.60 -6.02
CA ASP A 65 -19.85 -29.57 -7.45
C ASP A 65 -18.62 -29.76 -8.36
N THR A 66 -17.41 -29.76 -7.80
CA THR A 66 -16.17 -29.82 -8.58
C THR A 66 -15.39 -31.09 -8.24
N HIS A 67 -15.19 -31.98 -9.22
CA HIS A 67 -14.35 -33.17 -9.09
C HIS A 67 -12.84 -32.89 -9.11
N GLU A 68 -12.44 -31.62 -8.95
CA GLU A 68 -11.04 -31.21 -8.95
C GLU A 68 -10.53 -31.13 -7.51
N ASP A 69 -9.35 -31.69 -7.28
CA ASP A 69 -8.68 -31.59 -5.98
C ASP A 69 -8.38 -30.11 -5.68
N PRO A 70 -8.64 -29.64 -4.44
CA PRO A 70 -8.47 -28.25 -4.11
C PRO A 70 -6.98 -27.88 -4.14
N GLN A 71 -6.64 -26.87 -4.94
CA GLN A 71 -5.26 -26.43 -5.15
C GLN A 71 -4.87 -25.28 -4.21
N TRP A 72 -3.59 -25.29 -3.81
CA TRP A 72 -2.98 -24.16 -3.11
C TRP A 72 -3.13 -22.85 -3.89
N THR A 73 -3.73 -21.86 -3.23
CA THR A 73 -4.01 -20.54 -3.78
C THR A 73 -3.33 -19.47 -2.92
N PRO A 74 -2.48 -18.60 -3.50
CA PRO A 74 -1.85 -17.52 -2.73
C PRO A 74 -2.89 -16.48 -2.27
N LEU A 75 -2.65 -15.83 -1.13
CA LEU A 75 -3.50 -14.73 -0.67
C LEU A 75 -3.47 -13.57 -1.69
N LEU A 76 -4.61 -12.93 -1.90
CA LEU A 76 -4.71 -11.73 -2.73
C LEU A 76 -3.87 -10.57 -2.15
N MET A 77 -3.40 -9.67 -3.02
CA MET A 77 -2.60 -8.51 -2.62
C MET A 77 -3.30 -7.67 -1.52
N ALA A 78 -4.61 -7.45 -1.64
CA ALA A 78 -5.38 -6.71 -0.63
C ALA A 78 -5.35 -7.40 0.75
N HIS A 79 -5.43 -8.73 0.78
CA HIS A 79 -5.33 -9.51 2.03
C HIS A 79 -3.94 -9.35 2.66
N ARG A 80 -2.88 -9.45 1.85
CA ARG A 80 -1.50 -9.24 2.32
C ARG A 80 -1.28 -7.83 2.84
N GLN A 81 -1.89 -6.83 2.20
CA GLN A 81 -1.80 -5.44 2.67
C GLN A 81 -2.51 -5.23 4.01
N ILE A 82 -3.64 -5.88 4.27
CA ILE A 82 -4.29 -5.84 5.59
C ILE A 82 -3.33 -6.36 6.66
N LEU A 83 -2.71 -7.53 6.44
CA LEU A 83 -1.75 -8.12 7.38
C LEU A 83 -0.51 -7.25 7.57
N ARG A 84 0.02 -6.67 6.48
CA ARG A 84 1.17 -5.76 6.53
C ARG A 84 0.89 -4.52 7.38
N HIS A 85 -0.28 -3.90 7.21
CA HIS A 85 -0.66 -2.75 8.04
C HIS A 85 -0.86 -3.15 9.50
N PHE A 86 -1.36 -4.35 9.78
CA PHE A 86 -1.48 -4.85 11.14
C PHE A 86 -0.13 -4.99 11.84
N LEU A 87 0.86 -5.64 11.20
CA LEU A 87 2.21 -5.80 11.77
C LEU A 87 2.87 -4.44 12.06
N ARG A 88 2.74 -3.49 11.13
CA ARG A 88 3.27 -2.13 11.32
C ARG A 88 2.52 -1.35 12.39
N TRP A 89 1.22 -1.59 12.55
CA TRP A 89 0.41 -0.96 13.58
C TRP A 89 0.82 -1.42 14.97
N GLN A 90 0.94 -2.74 15.18
CA GLN A 90 1.46 -3.31 16.41
C GLN A 90 2.82 -2.71 16.76
N ALA A 91 3.79 -2.73 15.83
CA ALA A 91 5.12 -2.19 16.07
C ALA A 91 5.08 -0.70 16.45
N SER A 92 4.13 0.07 15.90
CA SER A 92 3.90 1.47 16.28
C SER A 92 3.35 1.60 17.71
N LEU A 93 2.41 0.75 18.11
CA LEU A 93 1.82 0.76 19.46
C LEU A 93 2.86 0.38 20.52
N GLU A 94 3.63 -0.68 20.28
CA GLU A 94 4.72 -1.11 21.17
C GLU A 94 5.80 -0.04 21.30
N ARG A 95 6.14 0.67 20.21
CA ARG A 95 7.09 1.78 20.25
C ARG A 95 6.58 2.95 21.10
N GLN A 96 5.28 3.26 21.01
CA GLN A 96 4.66 4.32 21.82
C GLN A 96 4.56 3.93 23.30
N LYS A 97 4.27 2.65 23.58
CA LYS A 97 4.18 2.10 24.95
C LYS A 97 5.54 1.89 25.61
N GLY A 98 6.55 1.49 24.84
CA GLY A 98 7.88 1.12 25.32
C GLY A 98 8.00 -0.32 25.84
N SER A 99 6.96 -1.15 25.67
CA SER A 99 6.97 -2.57 26.00
C SER A 99 6.01 -3.36 25.09
N PRO A 100 6.13 -4.71 25.02
CA PRO A 100 5.20 -5.54 24.27
C PRO A 100 3.75 -5.36 24.75
N LEU A 101 2.80 -5.52 23.84
CA LEU A 101 1.37 -5.46 24.16
C LEU A 101 0.92 -6.73 24.89
N GLU A 102 0.15 -6.57 25.96
CA GLU A 102 -0.48 -7.67 26.69
C GLU A 102 -1.84 -8.04 26.07
N ASN A 103 -2.31 -9.27 26.31
CA ASN A 103 -3.60 -9.75 25.80
C ASN A 103 -4.79 -8.84 26.16
N SER A 104 -4.75 -8.23 27.34
CA SER A 104 -5.78 -7.28 27.80
C SER A 104 -5.86 -6.02 26.92
N GLU A 105 -4.71 -5.52 26.47
CA GLU A 105 -4.61 -4.34 25.59
C GLU A 105 -4.96 -4.69 24.14
N LEU A 106 -4.52 -5.87 23.68
CA LEU A 106 -4.83 -6.37 22.34
C LEU A 106 -6.35 -6.52 22.13
N VAL A 107 -7.07 -7.01 23.14
CA VAL A 107 -8.55 -7.14 23.10
C VAL A 107 -9.26 -5.78 23.16
N ALA A 108 -8.59 -4.73 23.66
CA ALA A 108 -9.18 -3.39 23.69
C ALA A 108 -9.12 -2.67 22.33
N LEU A 109 -8.27 -3.12 21.40
CA LEU A 109 -8.13 -2.54 20.07
C LEU A 109 -9.38 -2.77 19.22
N THR A 110 -9.81 -1.76 18.46
CA THR A 110 -11.02 -1.85 17.64
C THR A 110 -10.71 -1.81 16.14
N SER A 111 -11.69 -2.21 15.30
CA SER A 111 -11.60 -1.97 13.86
C SER A 111 -11.46 -0.49 13.51
N GLY A 112 -12.09 0.39 14.30
CA GLY A 112 -11.97 1.84 14.15
C GLY A 112 -10.52 2.31 14.29
N ASP A 113 -9.83 1.87 15.34
CA ASP A 113 -8.43 2.20 15.59
C ASP A 113 -7.53 1.68 14.46
N PHE A 114 -7.80 0.46 13.98
CA PHE A 114 -7.06 -0.12 12.88
C PHE A 114 -7.28 0.63 11.56
N ILE A 115 -8.51 1.04 11.26
CA ILE A 115 -8.83 1.85 10.08
C ILE A 115 -8.18 3.23 10.19
N LEU A 116 -8.22 3.86 11.36
CA LEU A 116 -7.55 5.13 11.62
C LEU A 116 -6.05 5.00 11.43
N TYR A 117 -5.43 3.93 11.94
CA TYR A 117 -4.03 3.63 11.65
C TYR A 117 -3.78 3.40 10.17
N ARG A 118 -4.59 2.60 9.47
CA ARG A 118 -4.40 2.37 8.02
C ARG A 118 -4.48 3.68 7.22
N ARG A 119 -5.35 4.60 7.63
CA ARG A 119 -5.48 5.94 7.05
C ARG A 119 -4.35 6.88 7.47
N SER A 120 -3.83 6.75 8.70
CA SER A 120 -2.77 7.60 9.24
C SER A 120 -1.37 7.11 8.90
N ALA A 121 -1.14 5.80 8.72
CA ALA A 121 0.08 5.20 8.21
C ALA A 121 0.33 5.61 6.75
N LEU A 122 -0.74 5.93 6.00
CA LEU A 122 -0.67 6.65 4.73
C LEU A 122 -0.22 8.13 4.92
N GLY A 123 -0.37 8.71 6.11
CA GLY A 123 0.07 10.07 6.48
C GLY A 123 1.33 10.18 7.37
N GLN A 124 1.76 9.11 8.06
CA GLN A 124 2.94 9.05 8.92
C GLN A 124 4.24 8.81 8.12
N VAL A 125 4.14 8.67 6.80
CA VAL A 125 5.28 8.86 5.90
C VAL A 125 5.65 10.35 5.76
N SER A 126 4.87 11.28 6.35
CA SER A 126 5.14 12.72 6.38
C SER A 126 5.63 13.30 7.71
N ASN A 127 5.74 12.53 8.81
CA ASN A 127 6.16 13.07 10.10
C ASN A 127 7.16 12.15 10.82
N VAL A 128 8.43 12.53 10.84
CA VAL A 128 9.40 12.05 11.83
C VAL A 128 9.37 13.02 13.02
N PRO A 129 9.11 12.61 14.27
CA PRO A 129 9.28 13.48 15.42
C PRO A 129 10.76 13.54 15.79
N ALA A 130 11.35 14.73 15.78
CA ALA A 130 12.65 15.00 16.37
C ALA A 130 12.49 15.16 17.89
N THR A 131 13.07 14.25 18.68
CA THR A 131 13.27 14.48 20.12
C THR A 131 14.59 15.23 20.32
N ILE A 132 14.48 16.38 20.95
CA ILE A 132 15.56 17.33 21.22
C ILE A 132 16.35 16.86 22.45
N SER A 133 17.67 16.79 22.33
CA SER A 133 18.59 16.88 23.47
C SER A 133 19.70 17.88 23.11
N PRO A 134 20.02 18.86 23.97
CA PRO A 134 21.10 19.80 23.72
C PRO A 134 22.44 19.22 24.22
N SER A 135 23.51 19.32 23.42
CA SER A 135 24.88 19.67 23.84
C SER A 135 25.93 19.48 22.72
N LEU A 136 26.47 20.61 22.27
CA LEU A 136 27.86 20.96 21.89
C LEU A 136 28.90 19.88 21.50
N ASN A 137 29.52 20.11 20.32
CA ASN A 137 30.89 19.82 19.84
C ASN A 137 31.47 18.42 20.11
N ASN A 138 32.01 17.67 19.13
CA ASN A 138 33.15 18.04 18.28
C ASN A 138 33.34 16.95 17.19
N GLN A 139 33.82 17.38 16.02
CA GLN A 139 34.66 16.67 15.03
C GLN A 139 34.64 15.12 14.96
N LEU A 140 34.36 14.55 13.78
CA LEU A 140 35.40 14.02 12.87
C LEU A 140 34.76 13.44 11.60
N SER A 141 35.40 13.79 10.50
CA SER A 141 35.13 13.48 9.11
C SER A 141 35.05 11.99 8.75
N THR A 142 34.00 11.59 8.03
CA THR A 142 34.11 10.64 6.92
C THR A 142 33.25 11.11 5.74
N SER A 143 33.93 11.58 4.70
CA SER A 143 33.36 11.85 3.39
C SER A 143 32.83 10.55 2.78
N THR A 144 31.51 10.43 2.69
CA THR A 144 30.87 9.67 1.62
C THR A 144 29.83 10.61 1.00
N LYS A 145 30.04 11.02 -0.26
CA LYS A 145 29.11 11.87 -1.01
C LYS A 145 27.69 11.34 -0.86
N ALA A 146 26.85 12.06 -0.12
CA ALA A 146 25.41 11.88 -0.13
C ALA A 146 24.94 12.08 -1.58
N ARG A 147 24.55 10.99 -2.24
CA ARG A 147 23.99 11.04 -3.59
C ARG A 147 22.58 11.61 -3.47
N SER A 148 22.25 12.61 -4.28
CA SER A 148 20.91 13.20 -4.31
C SER A 148 19.90 12.17 -4.84
N ALA A 149 18.75 12.03 -4.18
CA ALA A 149 17.66 11.14 -4.61
C ALA A 149 17.23 11.38 -6.08
N VAL A 150 17.45 12.59 -6.60
CA VAL A 150 17.20 12.95 -8.00
C VAL A 150 18.17 12.25 -8.95
N ASP A 151 19.45 12.13 -8.60
CA ASP A 151 20.46 11.44 -9.41
C ASP A 151 20.22 9.93 -9.43
N GLU A 152 19.72 9.39 -8.32
CA GLU A 152 19.31 7.99 -8.21
C GLU A 152 18.03 7.70 -9.01
N PHE A 153 17.09 8.65 -9.04
CA PHE A 153 15.91 8.55 -9.89
C PHE A 153 16.25 8.55 -11.38
N LYS A 154 17.13 9.46 -11.82
CA LYS A 154 17.58 9.58 -13.23
C LYS A 154 18.40 8.39 -13.72
N ARG A 155 19.12 7.69 -12.84
CA ARG A 155 19.93 6.50 -13.19
C ARG A 155 19.16 5.19 -13.20
N GLY A 156 17.91 5.16 -12.73
CA GLY A 156 17.15 3.92 -12.55
C GLY A 156 16.94 3.14 -13.85
N VAL A 157 17.83 2.17 -14.13
CA VAL A 157 17.86 1.25 -15.30
C VAL A 157 16.55 0.44 -15.49
N LYS A 158 15.62 0.48 -14.52
CA LYS A 158 14.37 -0.30 -14.50
C LYS A 158 13.12 0.45 -14.97
N ARG A 159 13.18 1.77 -15.18
CA ARG A 159 12.02 2.60 -15.53
C ARG A 159 11.94 2.81 -17.05
N ASP A 160 11.27 1.88 -17.72
CA ASP A 160 10.96 2.00 -19.16
C ASP A 160 9.47 2.30 -19.38
N LYS A 161 9.17 3.29 -20.21
CA LYS A 161 7.82 3.65 -20.63
C LYS A 161 7.12 2.52 -21.41
N THR A 162 7.88 1.61 -22.00
CA THR A 162 7.34 0.42 -22.70
C THR A 162 6.70 -0.60 -21.75
N HIS A 163 7.00 -0.54 -20.45
CA HIS A 163 6.38 -1.40 -19.44
C HIS A 163 4.92 -1.02 -19.11
N TYR A 164 4.44 0.12 -19.61
CA TYR A 164 3.06 0.56 -19.39
C TYR A 164 2.13 0.02 -20.49
N PRO A 165 0.88 -0.34 -20.15
CA PRO A 165 -0.10 -0.84 -21.12
C PRO A 165 -0.48 0.26 -22.11
N ILE A 166 -0.90 -0.08 -23.35
CA ILE A 166 -1.36 0.91 -24.34
C ILE A 166 -2.89 0.93 -24.37
N LEU A 167 -3.49 2.10 -24.18
CA LEU A 167 -4.92 2.35 -24.37
C LEU A 167 -5.18 2.81 -25.81
N LYS A 168 -5.65 1.91 -26.67
CA LYS A 168 -6.05 2.24 -28.06
C LYS A 168 -7.56 2.44 -28.22
N ASP A 169 -8.35 1.93 -27.29
CA ASP A 169 -9.81 1.92 -27.35
C ASP A 169 -10.35 2.05 -25.91
N ASP A 170 -11.29 2.98 -25.73
CA ASP A 170 -11.93 3.32 -24.46
C ASP A 170 -12.50 2.10 -23.72
N ARG A 171 -12.92 1.06 -24.44
CA ARG A 171 -13.50 -0.17 -23.85
C ARG A 171 -12.52 -0.91 -22.95
N TYR A 172 -11.21 -0.70 -23.13
CA TYR A 172 -10.18 -1.32 -22.30
C TYR A 172 -9.72 -0.45 -21.13
N TRP A 173 -10.44 0.65 -20.84
CA TRP A 173 -10.09 1.61 -19.80
C TRP A 173 -9.82 0.96 -18.43
N ASP A 174 -10.72 0.10 -17.94
CA ASP A 174 -10.58 -0.51 -16.61
C ASP A 174 -9.31 -1.38 -16.50
N ASN A 175 -9.02 -2.16 -17.54
CA ASN A 175 -7.82 -2.98 -17.61
C ASN A 175 -6.54 -2.13 -17.73
N PHE A 176 -6.59 -1.09 -18.55
CA PHE A 176 -5.50 -0.12 -18.69
C PHE A 176 -5.21 0.57 -17.37
N TYR A 177 -6.23 1.09 -16.68
CA TYR A 177 -6.09 1.83 -15.43
C TYR A 177 -5.42 0.99 -14.34
N ARG A 178 -5.92 -0.24 -14.13
CA ARG A 178 -5.33 -1.17 -13.14
C ARG A 178 -3.87 -1.49 -13.47
N SER A 179 -3.59 -1.82 -14.73
CA SER A 179 -2.24 -2.18 -15.17
C SER A 179 -1.27 -0.99 -15.11
N PHE A 180 -1.73 0.21 -15.47
CA PHE A 180 -0.94 1.44 -15.42
C PHE A 180 -0.55 1.80 -13.98
N VAL A 181 -1.49 1.71 -13.04
CA VAL A 181 -1.23 1.96 -11.61
C VAL A 181 -0.22 0.96 -11.05
N VAL A 182 -0.33 -0.33 -11.40
CA VAL A 182 0.61 -1.38 -10.97
C VAL A 182 2.03 -1.11 -11.46
N THR A 183 2.18 -0.72 -12.73
CA THR A 183 3.50 -0.36 -13.28
C THR A 183 4.06 0.90 -12.62
N ALA A 184 3.23 1.91 -12.36
CA ALA A 184 3.64 3.15 -11.69
C ALA A 184 4.16 2.90 -10.26
N VAL A 185 3.49 2.04 -9.49
CA VAL A 185 3.95 1.61 -8.16
C VAL A 185 5.28 0.87 -8.26
N SER A 186 5.42 -0.02 -9.25
CA SER A 186 6.67 -0.76 -9.48
C SER A 186 7.85 0.14 -9.88
N HIS A 187 7.57 1.31 -10.43
CA HIS A 187 8.56 2.32 -10.81
C HIS A 187 8.77 3.39 -9.74
N ASN A 188 8.05 3.32 -8.61
CA ASN A 188 8.05 4.30 -7.52
C ASN A 188 7.65 5.72 -8.00
N VAL A 189 6.63 5.80 -8.85
CA VAL A 189 6.07 7.07 -9.36
C VAL A 189 4.57 7.22 -9.10
N GLU A 190 4.01 6.37 -8.24
CA GLU A 190 2.60 6.35 -7.85
C GLU A 190 2.12 7.68 -7.26
N LYS A 191 3.02 8.43 -6.62
CA LYS A 191 2.74 9.77 -6.06
C LYS A 191 2.25 10.76 -7.12
N VAL A 192 2.65 10.58 -8.39
CA VAL A 192 2.20 11.44 -9.50
C VAL A 192 0.74 11.18 -9.87
N LEU A 193 0.23 9.97 -9.57
CA LEU A 193 -1.14 9.58 -9.90
C LEU A 193 -2.17 10.10 -8.87
N ASP A 194 -1.71 10.53 -7.70
CA ASP A 194 -2.56 11.14 -6.68
C ASP A 194 -2.74 12.63 -6.97
N PRO A 195 -3.95 13.12 -7.34
CA PRO A 195 -4.19 14.53 -7.66
C PRO A 195 -4.08 15.47 -6.45
N SER A 196 -4.02 14.94 -5.22
CA SER A 196 -3.89 15.72 -3.99
C SER A 196 -2.45 15.82 -3.47
N TYR A 197 -1.52 15.05 -4.07
CA TYR A 197 -0.13 15.06 -3.65
C TYR A 197 0.59 16.33 -4.11
N ALA A 198 1.06 17.13 -3.16
CA ALA A 198 1.88 18.30 -3.41
C ALA A 198 3.08 18.30 -2.43
N PRO A 199 4.31 18.04 -2.90
CA PRO A 199 5.47 18.03 -2.02
C PRO A 199 5.77 19.44 -1.49
N THR A 200 6.11 19.54 -0.21
CA THR A 200 6.43 20.82 0.45
C THR A 200 7.94 21.06 0.53
N ASP A 201 8.73 19.99 0.68
CA ASP A 201 10.19 20.02 0.75
C ASP A 201 10.84 20.33 -0.62
N PRO A 202 11.87 21.20 -0.70
CA PRO A 202 12.55 21.54 -1.97
C PRO A 202 13.21 20.37 -2.70
N SER A 203 13.74 19.39 -1.96
CA SER A 203 14.39 18.22 -2.54
C SER A 203 13.36 17.22 -3.08
N GLU A 204 12.25 17.02 -2.37
CA GLU A 204 11.13 16.21 -2.86
C GLU A 204 10.41 16.87 -4.03
N LYS A 205 10.24 18.20 -4.04
CA LYS A 205 9.74 18.95 -5.20
C LYS A 205 10.57 18.64 -6.44
N SER A 206 11.90 18.71 -6.32
CA SER A 206 12.80 18.45 -7.44
C SER A 206 12.70 17.01 -7.95
N LEU A 207 12.58 16.02 -7.06
CA LEU A 207 12.34 14.63 -7.42
C LEU A 207 10.97 14.43 -8.07
N PHE A 208 9.93 15.04 -7.51
CA PHE A 208 8.56 14.93 -7.99
C PHE A 208 8.39 15.58 -9.37
N GLU A 209 9.07 16.68 -9.65
CA GLU A 209 9.11 17.26 -11.00
C GLU A 209 9.69 16.28 -12.02
N GLU A 210 10.76 15.55 -11.66
CA GLU A 210 11.32 14.51 -12.55
C GLU A 210 10.40 13.29 -12.67
N GLN A 211 9.72 12.89 -11.60
CA GLN A 211 8.71 11.84 -11.64
C GLN A 211 7.52 12.22 -12.53
N LYS A 212 7.03 13.47 -12.43
CA LYS A 212 5.97 14.00 -13.29
C LYS A 212 6.36 13.95 -14.76
N LYS A 213 7.57 14.36 -15.11
CA LYS A 213 8.07 14.27 -16.50
C LYS A 213 8.12 12.84 -17.02
N PHE A 214 8.58 11.90 -16.19
CA PHE A 214 8.60 10.49 -16.55
C PHE A 214 7.19 9.93 -16.78
N VAL A 215 6.27 10.16 -15.84
CA VAL A 215 4.89 9.69 -15.97
C VAL A 215 4.17 10.36 -17.14
N TYR A 216 4.45 11.64 -17.41
CA TYR A 216 3.94 12.33 -18.59
C TYR A 216 4.39 11.62 -19.89
N SER A 217 5.67 11.27 -19.99
CA SER A 217 6.22 10.50 -21.11
C SER A 217 5.59 9.11 -21.24
N ALA A 218 5.30 8.45 -20.12
CA ALA A 218 4.57 7.19 -20.12
C ALA A 218 3.12 7.39 -20.60
N LEU A 219 2.41 8.43 -20.13
CA LEU A 219 1.05 8.74 -20.56
C LEU A 219 0.97 9.10 -22.05
N GLU A 220 1.93 9.86 -22.57
CA GLU A 220 2.03 10.19 -24.00
C GLU A 220 2.23 8.94 -24.86
N HIS A 221 3.10 8.02 -24.42
CA HIS A 221 3.33 6.76 -25.13
C HIS A 221 2.10 5.85 -25.12
N THR A 222 1.36 5.85 -24.02
CA THR A 222 0.36 4.81 -23.71
C THR A 222 -1.07 5.21 -24.06
N LEU A 223 -1.43 6.50 -24.00
CA LEU A 223 -2.75 7.00 -24.35
C LEU A 223 -2.85 7.24 -25.85
N GLN A 224 -3.33 6.23 -26.58
CA GLN A 224 -3.38 6.24 -28.05
C GLN A 224 -4.77 6.55 -28.64
N THR A 225 -5.79 6.67 -27.81
CA THR A 225 -7.13 7.16 -28.18
C THR A 225 -7.08 8.66 -28.54
N ASP A 226 -8.02 9.13 -29.37
CA ASP A 226 -8.06 10.54 -29.78
C ASP A 226 -8.22 11.48 -28.59
N MET A 227 -9.09 11.13 -27.64
CA MET A 227 -9.27 11.90 -26.42
C MET A 227 -8.06 11.81 -25.48
N GLY A 228 -7.45 10.63 -25.35
CA GLY A 228 -6.22 10.46 -24.55
C GLY A 228 -5.08 11.33 -25.06
N LYS A 229 -4.86 11.35 -26.38
CA LYS A 229 -3.88 12.22 -27.05
C LYS A 229 -4.18 13.70 -26.84
N ASN A 230 -5.44 14.10 -26.90
CA ASN A 230 -5.83 15.49 -26.67
C ASN A 230 -5.51 15.94 -25.24
N LEU A 231 -5.87 15.13 -24.24
CA LEU A 231 -5.60 15.42 -22.82
C LEU A 231 -4.10 15.52 -22.50
N VAL A 232 -3.26 14.70 -23.15
CA VAL A 232 -1.80 14.79 -23.03
C VAL A 232 -1.27 16.10 -23.66
N ARG A 233 -1.77 16.46 -24.84
CA ARG A 233 -1.34 17.68 -25.57
C ARG A 233 -1.61 18.96 -24.79
N GLU A 234 -2.71 19.03 -24.05
CA GLU A 234 -3.08 20.17 -23.18
C GLU A 234 -2.01 20.51 -22.15
N HIS A 235 -1.16 19.53 -21.77
CA HIS A 235 -0.10 19.69 -20.76
C HIS A 235 1.30 19.47 -21.35
N SER A 236 1.46 19.68 -22.66
CA SER A 236 2.76 19.53 -23.35
C SER A 236 3.78 20.62 -23.01
N PHE A 237 3.33 21.76 -22.47
CA PHE A 237 4.19 22.88 -22.08
C PHE A 237 4.63 22.82 -20.61
N ASP A 238 3.84 22.18 -19.74
CA ASP A 238 4.08 22.11 -18.28
C ASP A 238 4.44 20.70 -17.79
N PHE A 239 4.25 19.67 -18.63
CA PHE A 239 4.49 18.26 -18.30
C PHE A 239 3.76 17.80 -17.04
N ASN A 240 2.61 18.38 -16.75
CA ASN A 240 1.86 18.12 -15.53
C ASN A 240 1.08 16.79 -15.62
N ALA A 241 1.81 15.68 -15.47
CA ALA A 241 1.26 14.32 -15.52
C ALA A 241 0.13 14.06 -14.51
N GLN A 242 0.17 14.73 -13.36
CA GLN A 242 -0.84 14.60 -12.32
C GLN A 242 -2.20 15.13 -12.79
N GLU A 243 -2.21 16.29 -13.44
CA GLU A 243 -3.43 16.87 -14.00
C GLU A 243 -3.92 16.10 -15.23
N VAL A 244 -3.00 15.62 -16.08
CA VAL A 244 -3.35 14.73 -17.21
C VAL A 244 -4.03 13.47 -16.70
N PHE A 245 -3.43 12.77 -15.72
CA PHE A 245 -3.98 11.54 -15.17
C PHE A 245 -5.35 11.78 -14.52
N ARG A 246 -5.50 12.87 -13.76
CA ARG A 246 -6.79 13.27 -13.18
C ARG A 246 -7.89 13.44 -14.24
N LYS A 247 -7.60 14.16 -15.33
CA LYS A 247 -8.55 14.39 -16.44
C LYS A 247 -8.89 13.10 -17.18
N VAL A 248 -7.89 12.25 -17.43
CA VAL A 248 -8.05 10.93 -18.07
C VAL A 248 -8.95 10.04 -17.23
N VAL A 249 -8.69 9.92 -15.93
CA VAL A 249 -9.51 9.12 -15.01
C VAL A 249 -10.95 9.63 -14.98
N LYS A 250 -11.13 10.96 -14.87
CA LYS A 250 -12.46 11.57 -14.89
C LYS A 250 -13.21 11.21 -16.19
N HIS A 251 -12.60 11.47 -17.34
CA HIS A 251 -13.25 11.28 -18.64
C HIS A 251 -13.66 9.83 -18.88
N TYR A 252 -12.75 8.87 -18.70
CA TYR A 252 -13.03 7.47 -19.03
C TYR A 252 -13.87 6.76 -17.98
N THR A 253 -13.81 7.15 -16.71
CA THR A 253 -14.67 6.56 -15.66
C THR A 253 -16.10 7.07 -15.78
N GLU A 254 -16.29 8.35 -16.08
CA GLU A 254 -17.62 8.93 -16.37
C GLU A 254 -18.20 8.37 -17.68
N SER A 255 -17.37 8.23 -18.73
CA SER A 255 -17.81 7.69 -20.03
C SER A 255 -18.07 6.18 -20.01
N ALA A 256 -17.32 5.40 -19.22
CA ALA A 256 -17.59 3.97 -19.02
C ALA A 256 -18.90 3.76 -18.25
N SER A 257 -19.19 4.62 -17.28
CA SER A 257 -20.46 4.62 -16.55
C SER A 257 -21.63 5.05 -17.45
N ALA A 258 -21.40 5.96 -18.40
CA ALA A 258 -22.41 6.43 -19.35
C ALA A 258 -22.74 5.43 -20.47
N LYS A 259 -21.85 4.49 -20.81
CA LYS A 259 -22.07 3.48 -21.86
C LYS A 259 -22.83 2.22 -21.39
N ILE A 260 -23.16 2.12 -20.09
CA ILE A 260 -23.94 1.01 -19.50
C ILE A 260 -25.44 1.38 -19.32
N GLY A 261 -25.83 2.60 -19.69
CA GLY A 261 -27.21 3.10 -19.64
C GLY A 261 -27.98 2.92 -20.94
#